data_AF-A0A9E2LF99-F1
#
_entry.id   AF-A0A9E2LF99-F1
#
_cell.length_a   1.000
_cell.length_b   1.000
_cell.length_c   1.000
_cell.angle_alpha   90.00
_cell.angle_beta   90.00
_cell.angle_gamma   90.00
#
_symmetry.space_group_name_H-M   'P 1'
#
loop_
_entity.id
_entity.type
_entity.pdbx_description
1 polymer ?
#
loop_
_entity_poly.entity_id
_entity_poly.type
_entity_poly.pdbx_seq_one_letter_code
_entity_poly.pdbx_strand_id
1 'polypeptide(L)'
;MVVTLLLVLISVFVALNMGVSGFSVSFAPSYGSRVLNKTRAAVLYGLCVFLGGLLIGPRVVGTLVNKISLEHMNPTSGLLILFSAGAMIFLSNILKIPQSTSFVTVAS
;
A
#
# COMPACT_ATOMS: atom_id res chain seq x y z
N MET A 1 -12.88 0.54 20.39
CA MET A 1 -13.82 0.49 19.24
C MET A 1 -13.60 1.63 18.26
N VAL A 2 -13.59 2.89 18.70
CA VAL A 2 -13.34 4.06 17.82
C VAL A 2 -11.96 4.02 17.14
N VAL A 3 -10.89 3.76 17.90
CA VAL A 3 -9.51 3.70 17.36
C VAL A 3 -9.35 2.60 16.31
N THR A 4 -9.97 1.44 16.54
CA THR A 4 -9.94 0.31 15.60
C THR A 4 -10.63 0.65 14.28
N LEU A 5 -11.78 1.34 14.34
CA LEU A 5 -12.48 1.81 13.13
C LEU A 5 -11.60 2.78 12.33
N LEU A 6 -10.95 3.71 13.01
CA LEU A 6 -10.03 4.69 12.41
C LEU A 6 -8.81 4.01 11.77
N LEU A 7 -8.25 3.00 12.43
CA LEU A 7 -7.17 2.17 11.89
C LEU A 7 -7.58 1.48 10.60
N VAL A 8 -8.76 0.85 10.57
CA VAL A 8 -9.28 0.20 9.36
C VAL A 8 -9.46 1.23 8.24
N LEU A 9 -10.06 2.38 8.54
CA LEU A 9 -10.27 3.45 7.56
C LEU A 9 -8.95 3.93 6.93
N ILE A 10 -7.94 4.20 7.76
CA ILE A 10 -6.63 4.66 7.27
C ILE A 10 -5.88 3.53 6.57
N SER A 11 -6.01 2.28 7.02
CA SER A 11 -5.41 1.13 6.34
C SER A 11 -5.96 0.99 4.91
N VAL A 12 -7.26 1.16 4.73
CA VAL A 12 -7.91 1.17 3.41
C VAL A 12 -7.40 2.36 2.59
N PHE A 13 -7.28 3.55 3.18
CA PHE A 13 -6.73 4.72 2.50
C PHE A 13 -5.30 4.50 2.00
N VAL A 14 -4.42 3.94 2.84
CA VAL A 14 -3.03 3.60 2.48
C VAL A 14 -3.02 2.56 1.37
N ALA A 15 -3.83 1.50 1.49
CA ALA A 15 -3.90 0.43 0.49
C ALA A 15 -4.32 0.95 -0.90
N LEU A 16 -5.32 1.84 -0.97
CA LEU A 16 -5.74 2.46 -2.22
C LEU A 16 -4.61 3.31 -2.84
N ASN A 17 -3.90 4.08 -2.02
CA ASN A 17 -2.79 4.91 -2.47
C ASN A 17 -1.57 4.10 -2.95
N MET A 18 -1.29 2.96 -2.31
CA MET A 18 -0.23 2.04 -2.75
C MET A 18 -0.55 1.37 -4.09
N GLY A 19 -1.82 1.10 -4.38
CA GLY A 19 -2.23 0.44 -5.63
C GLY A 19 -1.93 1.26 -6.89
N VAL A 20 -2.09 2.59 -6.82
CA VAL A 20 -1.88 3.49 -7.98
C VAL A 20 -0.42 3.52 -8.42
N SER A 21 0.49 3.65 -7.46
CA SER A 21 1.93 3.67 -7.70
C SER A 21 2.40 2.29 -8.19
N GLY A 22 1.97 1.20 -7.55
CA GLY A 22 2.30 -0.16 -7.98
C GLY A 22 1.80 -0.51 -9.39
N PHE A 23 0.59 -0.09 -9.76
CA PHE A 23 0.04 -0.31 -11.10
C PHE A 23 0.92 0.31 -12.18
N SER A 24 1.39 1.54 -11.96
CA SER A 24 2.20 2.28 -12.92
C SER A 24 3.52 1.58 -13.22
N VAL A 25 4.19 1.00 -12.21
CA VAL A 25 5.50 0.35 -12.44
C VAL A 25 5.35 -0.99 -13.15
N SER A 26 4.31 -1.77 -12.81
CA SER A 26 4.15 -3.14 -13.34
C SER A 26 3.39 -3.21 -14.68
N PHE A 27 2.44 -2.31 -14.92
CA PHE A 27 1.54 -2.37 -16.08
C PHE A 27 1.69 -1.22 -17.08
N ALA A 28 2.52 -0.19 -16.80
CA ALA A 28 2.77 0.87 -17.79
C ALA A 28 3.34 0.36 -19.13
N PRO A 29 4.28 -0.61 -19.19
CA PRO A 29 4.77 -1.12 -20.46
C PRO A 29 3.69 -1.84 -21.27
N SER A 30 2.86 -2.65 -20.60
CA SER A 30 1.80 -3.45 -21.22
C SER A 30 0.62 -2.61 -21.71
N TYR A 31 0.31 -1.52 -21.00
CA TYR A 31 -0.65 -0.51 -21.44
C TYR A 31 -0.08 0.38 -22.54
N GLY A 32 1.17 0.83 -22.40
CA GLY A 32 1.86 1.70 -23.35
C GLY A 32 2.10 1.06 -24.72
N SER A 33 2.34 -0.26 -24.75
CA SER A 33 2.48 -1.05 -25.98
C SER A 33 1.14 -1.37 -26.66
N ARG A 34 0.01 -0.92 -26.10
CA ARG A 34 -1.36 -1.19 -26.58
C ARG A 34 -1.76 -2.68 -26.62
N VAL A 35 -0.99 -3.55 -25.95
CA VAL A 35 -1.33 -4.98 -25.81
C VAL A 35 -2.54 -5.15 -24.87
N LEU A 36 -2.65 -4.32 -23.85
CA LEU A 36 -3.76 -4.34 -22.89
C LEU A 36 -4.52 -3.02 -22.85
N ASN A 37 -5.86 -3.11 -22.89
CA ASN A 37 -6.75 -1.98 -22.61
C ASN A 37 -6.74 -1.63 -21.12
N LYS A 38 -7.04 -0.37 -20.80
CA LYS A 38 -7.06 0.17 -19.42
C LYS A 38 -7.87 -0.70 -18.46
N THR A 39 -9.05 -1.16 -18.88
CA THR A 39 -9.93 -2.02 -18.07
C THR A 39 -9.32 -3.40 -17.81
N ARG A 40 -8.77 -4.05 -18.83
CA ARG A 40 -8.13 -5.37 -18.70
C ARG A 40 -6.88 -5.32 -17.83
N ALA A 41 -6.06 -4.29 -17.99
CA ALA A 41 -4.88 -4.07 -17.16
C ALA A 41 -5.27 -3.88 -15.68
N ALA A 42 -6.28 -3.07 -15.39
CA ALA A 42 -6.76 -2.85 -14.03
C ALA A 42 -7.30 -4.12 -13.37
N VAL A 43 -8.10 -4.91 -14.10
CA VAL A 43 -8.65 -6.18 -13.60
C VAL A 43 -7.54 -7.19 -13.32
N LEU A 44 -6.58 -7.34 -14.24
CA LEU A 44 -5.46 -8.27 -14.06
C LEU A 44 -4.56 -7.87 -12.89
N TYR A 45 -4.24 -6.58 -12.77
CA TYR A 45 -3.50 -6.06 -11.63
C TYR A 45 -4.22 -6.32 -10.31
N GLY A 46 -5.53 -6.01 -10.24
CA GLY A 46 -6.33 -6.25 -9.04
C GLY A 46 -6.34 -7.71 -8.61
N LEU A 47 -6.51 -8.64 -9.56
CA LEU A 47 -6.44 -10.08 -9.29
C LEU A 47 -5.06 -10.50 -8.77
N CYS A 48 -3.97 -10.05 -9.41
CA CYS A 48 -2.62 -10.38 -8.99
C CYS A 48 -2.29 -9.83 -7.60
N VAL A 49 -2.67 -8.59 -7.30
CA VAL A 49 -2.46 -7.96 -5.99
C VAL A 49 -3.30 -8.66 -4.92
N PHE A 50 -4.55 -8.98 -5.22
CA PHE A 50 -5.42 -9.69 -4.29
C PHE A 50 -4.85 -11.08 -3.94
N LEU A 51 -4.46 -11.85 -4.95
CA LEU A 51 -3.83 -13.16 -4.75
C LEU A 51 -2.49 -13.05 -4.01
N GLY A 52 -1.64 -12.08 -4.38
CA GLY A 52 -0.36 -11.84 -3.72
C GLY A 52 -0.52 -11.45 -2.25
N GLY A 53 -1.48 -10.58 -1.95
CA GLY A 53 -1.84 -10.17 -0.59
C GLY A 53 -2.34 -11.34 0.26
N LEU A 54 -3.15 -12.22 -0.32
CA LEU A 54 -3.67 -13.40 0.38
C LEU A 54 -2.59 -14.46 0.65
N LEU A 55 -1.78 -14.77 -0.37
CA LEU A 55 -0.84 -15.89 -0.33
C LEU A 55 0.49 -15.55 0.35
N ILE A 56 1.02 -14.34 0.09
CA ILE A 56 2.39 -13.95 0.45
C ILE A 56 2.38 -12.81 1.49
N GLY A 57 1.33 -11.98 1.50
CA GLY A 57 1.18 -10.84 2.43
C GLY A 57 1.43 -11.17 3.91
N PRO A 58 0.91 -12.29 4.47
CA PRO A 58 1.14 -12.62 5.88
C PRO A 58 2.61 -12.77 6.27
N ARG A 59 3.46 -13.24 5.34
CA ARG A 59 4.91 -13.38 5.58
C ARG A 59 5.58 -12.02 5.71
N VAL A 60 5.18 -11.05 4.88
CA VAL A 60 5.70 -9.68 4.90
C VAL A 60 5.29 -8.96 6.18
N VAL A 61 4.02 -9.07 6.56
CA VAL A 61 3.51 -8.51 7.83
C VAL A 61 4.28 -9.10 9.01
N GLY A 62 4.52 -10.42 9.03
CA GLY A 62 5.33 -11.07 10.06
C GLY A 62 6.75 -10.51 10.15
N THR A 63 7.40 -10.21 9.01
CA THR A 63 8.73 -9.59 9.05
C THR A 63 8.72 -8.14 9.51
N LEU A 64 7.71 -7.36 9.15
CA LEU A 64 7.56 -5.97 9.58
C LEU A 64 7.34 -5.91 11.10
N VAL A 65 6.44 -6.73 11.63
CA VAL A 65 6.12 -6.74 13.07
C VAL A 65 7.34 -7.13 13.90
N ASN A 66 8.05 -8.18 13.48
CA ASN A 66 9.22 -8.68 14.20
C ASN A 66 10.44 -7.74 14.09
N LYS A 67 10.74 -7.18 12.91
CA LYS A 67 11.95 -6.37 12.72
C LYS A 67 11.80 -4.92 13.22
N ILE A 68 10.58 -4.39 13.23
CA ILE A 68 10.29 -3.02 13.67
C ILE A 68 9.83 -3.02 15.15
N SER A 69 9.80 -4.19 15.81
CA SER A 69 9.35 -4.36 17.19
C SER A 69 7.95 -3.78 17.45
N LEU A 70 7.05 -3.92 16.48
CA LEU A 70 5.68 -3.41 16.56
C LEU A 70 4.83 -4.12 17.61
N GLU A 71 5.27 -5.26 18.15
CA GLU A 71 4.54 -6.05 19.15
C GLU A 71 4.20 -5.28 20.43
N HIS A 72 5.01 -4.29 20.80
CA HIS A 72 4.80 -3.48 22.01
C HIS A 72 4.18 -2.11 21.72
N MET A 73 3.77 -1.85 20.47
CA MET A 73 3.26 -0.52 20.10
C MET A 73 1.80 -0.35 20.49
N ASN A 74 1.52 0.83 21.07
CA ASN A 74 0.17 1.23 21.39
C ASN A 74 -0.63 1.45 20.08
N PRO A 75 -1.89 1.02 19.97
CA PRO A 75 -2.73 1.23 18.78
C PRO A 75 -2.79 2.69 18.31
N THR A 76 -2.67 3.65 19.23
CA THR A 76 -2.62 5.09 18.88
C THR A 76 -1.34 5.46 18.11
N SER A 77 -0.21 4.85 18.43
CA SER A 77 1.05 5.07 17.70
C SER A 77 0.99 4.45 16.31
N GLY A 78 0.42 3.24 16.18
CA GLY A 78 0.20 2.60 14.88
C GLY A 78 -0.70 3.44 13.97
N LEU A 79 -1.72 4.09 14.54
CA LEU A 79 -2.58 5.03 13.82
C LEU A 79 -1.80 6.23 13.26
N LEU A 80 -0.92 6.83 14.06
CA LEU A 80 -0.10 7.98 13.65
C LEU A 80 0.89 7.60 12.54
N ILE A 81 1.54 6.44 12.65
CA ILE A 81 2.44 5.92 11.61
C ILE A 81 1.70 5.71 10.30
N LEU A 82 0.56 5.00 10.34
CA LEU A 82 -0.24 4.76 9.15
C LEU A 82 -0.77 6.05 8.52
N PHE A 83 -1.17 7.01 9.35
CA PHE A 83 -1.63 8.32 8.90
C PHE A 83 -0.50 9.12 8.23
N SER A 84 0.68 9.17 8.84
CA SER A 84 1.88 9.81 8.29
C SER A 84 2.29 9.18 6.96
N ALA A 85 2.39 7.85 6.90
CA ALA A 85 2.69 7.10 5.69
C ALA A 85 1.66 7.37 4.60
N GLY A 86 0.36 7.32 4.95
CA GLY A 86 -0.74 7.58 4.03
C GLY A 86 -0.70 9.01 3.46
N ALA A 87 -0.48 10.01 4.30
CA ALA A 87 -0.38 11.40 3.89
C ALA A 87 0.81 11.62 2.93
N MET A 88 1.96 11.02 3.23
CA MET A 88 3.17 11.13 2.40
C MET A 88 2.97 10.46 1.03
N ILE A 89 2.42 9.24 0.99
CA ILE A 89 2.12 8.54 -0.28
C ILE A 89 1.07 9.32 -1.07
N PHE A 90 0.03 9.84 -0.41
CA PHE A 90 -1.02 10.63 -1.05
C PHE A 90 -0.45 11.90 -1.71
N LEU A 91 0.40 12.64 -1.00
CA LEU A 91 1.07 13.82 -1.53
C LEU A 91 1.98 13.47 -2.72
N SER A 92 2.74 12.37 -2.62
CA SER A 92 3.57 11.88 -3.72
C SER A 92 2.76 11.49 -4.95
N ASN A 93 1.60 10.86 -4.76
CA ASN A 93 0.68 10.48 -5.83
C ASN A 93 0.13 11.73 -6.55
N ILE A 94 -0.23 12.79 -5.81
CA ILE A 94 -0.66 14.08 -6.38
C ILE A 94 0.46 14.69 -7.22
N LEU A 95 1.70 14.67 -6.71
CA LEU A 95 2.88 15.21 -7.39
C LEU A 95 3.37 14.30 -8.54
N LYS A 96 2.76 13.12 -8.74
CA LYS A 96 3.16 12.11 -9.74
C LYS A 96 4.61 11.64 -9.59
N ILE A 97 5.12 11.65 -8.37
CA ILE A 97 6.46 11.15 -8.03
C ILE A 97 6.32 9.67 -7.66
N PRO A 98 7.02 8.74 -8.35
CA PRO A 98 7.04 7.34 -7.96
C PRO A 98 7.87 7.18 -6.68
N GLN A 99 7.21 6.89 -5.56
CA GLN A 99 7.84 6.67 -4.25
C GLN A 99 7.86 5.19 -3.85
N SER A 100 8.84 4.81 -3.03
CA SER A 100 8.91 3.48 -2.45
C SER A 100 7.96 3.39 -1.26
N THR A 101 6.83 2.70 -1.45
CA THR A 101 5.81 2.52 -0.40
C THR A 101 6.37 1.79 0.82
N SER A 102 7.27 0.81 0.61
CA SER A 102 7.97 0.11 1.70
C SER A 102 8.86 1.05 2.51
N PHE A 103 9.57 1.99 1.86
CA PHE A 103 10.43 2.93 2.59
C PHE A 103 9.60 3.90 3.42
N VAL A 104 8.54 4.47 2.83
CA VAL A 104 7.66 5.41 3.54
C VAL A 104 7.01 4.74 4.76
N THR A 105 6.57 3.49 4.65
CA THR A 105 5.97 2.76 5.79
C THR A 105 6.97 2.38 6.88
N VAL A 106 8.24 2.17 6.55
CA VAL A 106 9.28 1.85 7.56
C VAL A 106 9.87 3.11 8.22
N ALA A 107 9.90 4.24 7.50
CA ALA A 107 10.49 5.49 7.97
C ALA A 107 9.51 6.39 8.76
N SER A 108 8.21 6.06 8.80
CA SER A 108 7.16 6.82 9.50
C SER A 108 6.93 6.32 10.93
#